data_AF-A0AAN3KXF2-F1
#
_entry.id   AF-A0AAN3KXF2-F1
#
_cell.length_a   1.000
_cell.length_b   1.000
_cell.length_c   1.000
_cell.angle_alpha   90.00
_cell.angle_beta   90.00
_cell.angle_gamma   90.00
#
_symmetry.space_group_name_H-M   'P 1'
#
loop_
_entity.id
_entity.type
_entity.pdbx_description
1 polymer ?
#
loop_
_entity_poly.entity_id
_entity_poly.type
_entity_poly.pdbx_seq_one_letter_code
_entity_poly.pdbx_strand_id
1 'polypeptide(L)'
;KEWNCAVRMITGGYKYLQRISVAGTPRYGLDGKVHGTVTEEEALYAQAKLEKHTQRYNARMKETEDARCNQPSTNCHTGQQFEGRLHS
;
A
#
# COMPACT_ATOMS: atom_id res chain seq x y z
N LYS A 1 -0.48 -24.00 12.95
CA LYS A 1 0.25 -22.71 12.90
C LYS A 1 -0.16 -21.85 11.71
N GLU A 2 -0.40 -22.43 10.54
CA GLU A 2 -0.75 -21.72 9.30
C GLU A 2 -2.11 -21.02 9.35
N TRP A 3 -3.12 -21.66 9.96
CA TRP A 3 -4.47 -21.08 10.07
C TRP A 3 -4.48 -19.70 10.71
N ASN A 4 -3.83 -19.54 11.87
CA ASN A 4 -3.74 -18.23 12.55
C ASN A 4 -3.02 -17.18 11.71
N CYS A 5 -2.02 -17.59 10.93
CA CYS A 5 -1.32 -16.69 10.00
C CYS A 5 -2.27 -16.20 8.91
N ALA A 6 -2.98 -17.13 8.26
CA ALA A 6 -3.93 -16.82 7.20
C ALA A 6 -5.05 -15.88 7.70
N VAL A 7 -5.64 -16.19 8.86
CA VAL A 7 -6.67 -15.34 9.49
C VAL A 7 -6.13 -13.94 9.76
N ARG A 8 -4.89 -13.82 10.26
CA ARG A 8 -4.27 -12.52 10.55
C ARG A 8 -3.98 -11.73 9.28
N MET A 9 -3.59 -12.39 8.18
CA MET A 9 -3.39 -11.72 6.90
C MET A 9 -4.71 -11.19 6.33
N ILE A 10 -5.77 -11.99 6.36
CA ILE A 10 -7.09 -11.61 5.84
C ILE A 10 -7.67 -10.45 6.66
N THR A 11 -7.70 -10.59 8.00
CA THR A 11 -8.29 -9.59 8.90
C THR A 11 -7.43 -8.35 9.09
N GLY A 12 -6.13 -8.43 8.77
CA GLY A 12 -5.22 -7.29 8.72
C GLY A 12 -5.23 -6.54 7.38
N GLY A 13 -5.88 -7.09 6.36
CA GLY A 13 -5.89 -6.51 5.02
C GLY A 13 -6.77 -5.26 4.90
N TYR A 14 -6.36 -4.35 4.01
CA TYR A 14 -7.05 -3.09 3.75
C TYR A 14 -8.55 -3.27 3.46
N LYS A 15 -8.92 -4.19 2.55
CA LYS A 15 -10.32 -4.43 2.17
C LYS A 15 -11.18 -4.92 3.34
N TYR A 16 -10.62 -5.73 4.24
CA TYR A 16 -11.35 -6.20 5.41
C TYR A 16 -11.59 -5.04 6.38
N LEU A 17 -10.54 -4.28 6.69
CA LEU A 17 -10.62 -3.11 7.58
C LEU A 17 -11.58 -2.04 7.06
N GLN A 18 -11.61 -1.80 5.75
CA GLN A 18 -12.57 -0.87 5.13
C GLN A 18 -14.03 -1.33 5.27
N ARG A 19 -14.29 -2.64 5.30
CA ARG A 19 -15.65 -3.14 5.49
C ARG A 19 -16.10 -3.03 6.94
N ILE A 20 -15.22 -3.37 7.88
CA ILE A 20 -15.54 -3.36 9.31
C ILE A 20 -15.35 -1.99 9.96
N SER A 21 -14.95 -0.95 9.22
CA SER A 21 -14.86 0.43 9.73
C SER A 21 -16.23 1.08 9.94
N VAL A 22 -17.32 0.39 9.61
CA VAL A 22 -18.70 0.85 9.77
C VAL A 22 -19.40 -0.03 10.81
N ALA A 23 -19.89 0.59 11.88
CA ALA A 23 -20.66 -0.09 12.91
C ALA A 23 -21.96 -0.68 12.32
N GLY A 24 -22.45 -1.77 12.91
CA GLY A 24 -23.62 -2.48 12.41
C GLY A 24 -23.35 -3.44 11.24
N THR A 25 -22.12 -3.49 10.71
CA THR A 25 -21.75 -4.42 9.64
C THR A 25 -21.95 -5.87 10.10
N PRO A 26 -22.72 -6.71 9.38
CA PRO A 26 -22.95 -8.09 9.78
C PRO A 26 -21.69 -8.95 9.67
N ARG A 27 -21.47 -9.79 10.68
CA ARG A 27 -20.41 -10.80 10.72
C ARG A 27 -20.99 -12.16 10.35
N TYR A 28 -20.35 -12.82 9.40
CA TYR A 28 -20.81 -14.11 8.92
C TYR A 28 -19.97 -15.25 9.51
N GLY A 29 -20.64 -16.29 9.97
CA GLY A 29 -20.03 -17.56 10.32
C GLY A 29 -19.55 -18.30 9.07
N LEU A 30 -18.80 -19.39 9.28
CA LEU A 30 -18.36 -20.26 8.18
C LEU A 30 -19.54 -21.00 7.51
N ASP A 31 -20.68 -21.04 8.19
CA ASP A 31 -21.96 -21.56 7.68
C ASP A 31 -22.72 -20.53 6.81
N GLY A 32 -22.19 -19.31 6.67
CA GLY A 32 -22.79 -18.22 5.92
C GLY A 32 -23.93 -17.50 6.65
N LYS A 33 -24.19 -17.80 7.93
CA LYS A 33 -25.21 -17.12 8.72
C LYS A 33 -24.64 -15.91 9.46
N VAL A 34 -25.51 -14.95 9.81
CA VAL A 34 -25.11 -13.79 10.59
C VAL A 34 -24.94 -14.20 12.06
N HIS A 35 -23.75 -13.96 12.60
CA HIS A 35 -23.36 -14.27 13.99
C HIS A 35 -23.22 -13.02 14.87
N GLY A 36 -23.66 -11.87 14.39
CA GLY A 36 -23.62 -10.59 15.10
C GLY A 36 -23.24 -9.45 14.16
N THR A 37 -23.05 -8.26 14.73
CA THR A 37 -22.64 -7.07 14.00
C THR A 37 -21.38 -6.48 14.61
N VAL A 38 -20.67 -5.68 13.82
CA VAL A 38 -19.53 -4.89 14.29
C VAL A 38 -20.01 -3.80 15.23
N THR A 39 -19.40 -3.71 16.42
CA THR A 39 -19.71 -2.65 17.40
C THR A 39 -19.05 -1.33 17.00
N GLU A 40 -19.47 -0.22 17.62
CA GLU A 40 -18.84 1.09 17.38
C GLU A 40 -17.36 1.10 17.75
N GLU A 41 -17.00 0.50 18.88
CA GLU A 41 -15.61 0.40 19.34
C GLU A 41 -14.73 -0.37 18.34
N GLU A 42 -15.25 -1.47 17.80
CA GLU A 42 -14.56 -2.27 16.78
C GLU A 42 -14.40 -1.50 15.47
N ALA A 43 -15.43 -0.74 15.08
CA ALA A 43 -15.40 0.09 13.89
C ALA A 43 -14.35 1.21 14.01
N LEU A 44 -14.29 1.88 15.17
CA LEU A 44 -13.26 2.90 15.46
C LEU A 44 -11.86 2.29 15.44
N TYR A 45 -11.67 1.11 16.05
CA TYR A 45 -10.40 0.40 16.00
C TYR A 45 -9.98 0.08 14.55
N ALA A 46 -10.93 -0.38 13.73
CA ALA A 46 -10.68 -0.66 12.32
C ALA A 46 -10.31 0.60 11.52
N GLN A 47 -10.99 1.72 11.78
CA GLN A 47 -10.69 3.02 11.18
C GLN A 47 -9.25 3.46 11.49
N ALA A 48 -8.85 3.43 12.76
CA ALA A 48 -7.48 3.80 13.17
C ALA A 48 -6.42 2.91 12.49
N LYS A 49 -6.72 1.61 12.35
CA LYS A 49 -5.81 0.67 11.68
C LYS A 49 -5.74 0.91 10.17
N LEU A 50 -6.87 1.27 9.54
CA LEU A 50 -6.95 1.64 8.13
C LEU A 50 -6.18 2.92 7.84
N GLU A 51 -6.30 3.93 8.70
CA GLU A 51 -5.55 5.18 8.59
C GLU A 51 -4.04 4.93 8.61
N LYS A 52 -3.56 4.12 9.56
CA LYS A 52 -2.16 3.70 9.62
C LYS A 52 -1.71 2.96 8.35
N HIS A 53 -2.60 2.16 7.75
CA HIS A 53 -2.30 1.47 6.50
C HIS A 53 -2.13 2.46 5.34
N THR A 54 -3.01 3.46 5.25
CA THR A 54 -2.95 4.54 4.26
C THR A 54 -1.69 5.39 4.43
N GLN A 55 -1.36 5.79 5.66
CA GLN A 55 -0.14 6.56 5.96
C GLN A 55 1.13 5.81 5.50
N ARG A 56 1.23 4.51 5.79
CA ARG A 56 2.36 3.67 5.34
C ARG A 56 2.42 3.55 3.82
N TYR A 57 1.28 3.43 3.15
CA TYR A 57 1.24 3.41 1.69
C TYR A 57 1.74 4.73 1.12
N ASN A 58 1.22 5.86 1.61
CA ASN A 58 1.63 7.18 1.18
C ASN A 58 3.12 7.45 1.42
N ALA A 59 3.66 7.02 2.57
CA ALA A 59 5.08 7.15 2.88
C ALA A 59 5.97 6.42 1.85
N ARG A 60 5.62 5.18 1.49
CA ARG A 60 6.36 4.43 0.45
C ARG A 60 6.26 5.07 -0.93
N MET A 61 5.09 5.62 -1.27
CA MET A 61 4.92 6.32 -2.55
C MET A 61 5.75 7.60 -2.58
N LYS A 62 5.80 8.35 -1.47
CA LYS A 62 6.65 9.52 -1.32
C LYS A 62 8.14 9.18 -1.45
N GLU A 63 8.62 8.12 -0.79
CA GLU A 63 10.00 7.63 -0.96
C GLU A 63 10.33 7.28 -2.41
N THR A 64 9.37 6.68 -3.13
CA THR A 64 9.53 6.34 -4.55
C THR A 64 9.56 7.58 -5.44
N GLU A 65 8.73 8.59 -5.13
CA GLU A 65 8.73 9.88 -5.82
C GLU A 65 10.03 10.65 -5.55
N ASP A 66 10.45 10.74 -4.29
CA ASP A 66 11.70 11.38 -3.88
C ASP A 66 12.91 10.69 -4.54
N ALA A 67 12.92 9.36 -4.62
CA ALA A 67 13.95 8.60 -5.34
C ALA A 67 13.95 8.86 -6.85
N ARG A 68 12.78 9.08 -7.46
CA ARG A 68 12.65 9.47 -8.87
C ARG A 68 13.17 10.88 -9.11
N CYS A 69 12.87 11.83 -8.22
CA CYS A 69 13.31 13.21 -8.30
C CYS A 69 14.82 13.37 -8.02
N ASN A 70 15.40 12.48 -7.20
CA ASN A 70 16.84 12.45 -6.91
C ASN A 70 17.65 11.59 -7.90
N GLN A 71 17.07 11.08 -8.98
CA GLN A 71 17.89 10.48 -10.04
C GLN A 71 18.68 11.59 -10.75
N PRO A 72 20.03 11.55 -10.75
CA PRO A 72 20.79 12.47 -11.58
C PRO A 72 20.39 12.20 -13.03
N SER A 73 19.96 13.25 -13.72
CA SER A 73 19.69 13.22 -15.16
C SER A 73 20.97 12.80 -15.87
N THR A 74 21.15 11.51 -16.13
CA THR A 74 22.21 11.01 -17.00
C THR A 74 21.79 11.22 -18.44
N ASN A 75 21.58 12.48 -18.81
CA ASN A 75 21.69 12.88 -20.20
C ASN A 75 23.18 13.09 -20.50
N CYS A 76 23.95 12.00 -20.50
CA CYS A 76 25.29 11.98 -21.07
C CYS A 76 25.15 12.04 -22.59
N HIS A 77 24.93 13.25 -23.11
CA HIS A 77 25.30 13.55 -24.49
C HIS A 77 26.82 13.47 -24.55
N THR A 78 27.32 12.27 -24.89
CA THR A 78 28.68 12.08 -25.36
C THR A 78 28.83 12.90 -26.64
N GLY A 79 29.27 14.15 -26.49
CA GLY A 79 29.75 14.95 -27.60
C GLY A 79 31.00 14.29 -28.15
N GLN A 80 30.85 13.39 -29.11
CA GLN A 80 31.93 12.97 -29.99
C GLN A 80 32.42 14.23 -30.73
N GLN A 81 33.52 14.81 -30.25
CA GLN A 81 34.31 15.73 -31.07
C GLN A 81 34.91 14.91 -32.21
N PHE A 82 34.28 14.97 -33.38
CA PHE A 82 34.94 14.56 -34.62
C PHE A 82 36.01 15.61 -34.92
N GLU A 83 37.26 15.34 -34.54
CA GLU A 83 38.40 16.05 -35.10
C GLU A 83 38.51 15.72 -36.59
N GLY A 84 38.08 16.66 -37.43
CA GLY A 84 38.31 16.62 -38.86
C GLY A 84 39.80 16.79 -39.17
N ARG A 85 40.54 15.68 -39.24
CA ARG A 85 41.84 15.64 -39.92
C ARG A 85 41.61 15.42 -41.42
N LEU A 86 41.48 16.50 -42.17
CA LEU A 86 41.61 16.49 -43.62
C LEU A 86 43.07 16.15 -43.97
N HIS A 87 43.30 14.90 -44.35
CA HIS A 87 44.46 14.49 -45.14
C HIS A 87 43.93 13.90 -46.46
N SER A 88 43.95 14.68 -47.53
CA SER A 88 44.67 14.42 -48.78
C SER A 88 44.27 15.41 -49.86
#